data_AF-A0A6B2SEH0-F1
#
_entry.id   AF-A0A6B2SEH0-F1
#
_cell.length_a   1.000
_cell.length_b   1.000
_cell.length_c   1.000
_cell.angle_alpha   90.00
_cell.angle_beta   90.00
_cell.angle_gamma   90.00
#
_symmetry.space_group_name_H-M   'P 1'
#
loop_
_entity.id
_entity.type
_entity.pdbx_description
1 polymer ?
#
loop_
_entity_poly.entity_id
_entity_poly.type
_entity_poly.pdbx_seq_one_letter_code
_entity_poly.pdbx_strand_id
1 'polypeptide(L)'
;VLRALPHLVPGPDALPLVEDALRTNDTSLVAAAVGPYAAAHLPAHDWRHAVLKCLFTGVPLDAVADLPRRASGDAELARMLGDYATERSAAGRPVPGDLHRAMELTEPTAPESPSAPVGPLTGEEQES
;
A
#
# COMPACT_ATOMS: atom_id res chain seq x y z
N VAL A 1 -2.53 -0.30 -22.43
CA VAL A 1 -1.39 -1.23 -22.27
C VAL A 1 -1.14 -1.57 -20.81
N LEU A 2 -0.74 -0.61 -19.94
CA LEU A 2 -0.41 -0.88 -18.52
C LEU A 2 -1.43 -1.74 -17.76
N ARG A 3 -2.72 -1.42 -17.85
CA ARG A 3 -3.80 -2.18 -17.18
C ARG A 3 -3.90 -3.65 -17.62
N ALA A 4 -3.40 -4.00 -18.80
CA ALA A 4 -3.45 -5.36 -19.33
C ALA A 4 -2.22 -6.20 -18.95
N LEU A 5 -1.13 -5.58 -18.45
CA LEU A 5 0.13 -6.28 -18.14
C LEU A 5 -0.03 -7.50 -17.20
N PRO A 6 -0.85 -7.45 -16.12
CA PRO A 6 -1.02 -8.62 -15.23
C PRO A 6 -1.51 -9.89 -15.93
N HIS A 7 -2.17 -9.76 -17.09
CA HIS A 7 -2.72 -10.88 -17.85
C HIS A 7 -1.84 -11.29 -19.04
N LEU A 8 -0.95 -10.40 -19.49
CA LEU A 8 -0.17 -10.58 -20.72
C LEU A 8 1.29 -10.96 -20.44
N VAL A 9 1.84 -10.53 -19.30
CA VAL A 9 3.25 -10.69 -18.97
C VAL A 9 3.35 -11.26 -17.56
N PRO A 10 3.71 -12.55 -17.40
CA PRO A 10 3.79 -13.18 -16.07
C PRO A 10 5.10 -12.87 -15.32
N GLY A 11 6.14 -12.44 -16.02
CA GLY A 11 7.45 -12.09 -15.46
C GLY A 11 7.70 -10.58 -15.42
N PRO A 12 8.87 -10.12 -14.94
CA PRO A 12 9.19 -8.70 -14.78
C PRO A 12 9.54 -7.98 -16.10
N ASP A 13 9.46 -8.64 -17.26
CA ASP A 13 9.98 -8.11 -18.53
C ASP A 13 9.31 -6.81 -19.01
N ALA A 14 8.08 -6.52 -18.54
CA ALA A 14 7.39 -5.26 -18.81
C ALA A 14 7.58 -4.18 -17.72
N LEU A 15 8.47 -4.39 -16.74
CA LEU A 15 8.78 -3.40 -15.70
C LEU A 15 9.23 -2.04 -16.26
N PRO A 16 10.04 -1.96 -17.33
CA PRO A 16 10.41 -0.66 -17.91
C PRO A 16 9.21 0.19 -18.34
N LEU A 17 8.10 -0.41 -18.79
CA LEU A 17 6.88 0.32 -19.14
C LEU A 17 6.21 0.95 -17.91
N VAL A 18 6.25 0.26 -16.77
CA VAL A 18 5.73 0.78 -15.49
C VAL A 18 6.61 1.92 -15.03
N GLU A 19 7.93 1.75 -15.05
CA GLU A 19 8.87 2.80 -14.65
C GLU A 19 8.73 4.06 -15.50
N ASP A 20 8.60 3.91 -16.83
CA ASP A 20 8.42 5.05 -17.73
C ASP A 20 7.12 5.79 -17.44
N ALA A 21 6.03 5.07 -17.19
CA ALA A 21 4.77 5.69 -16.78
C ALA A 21 4.90 6.46 -15.46
N LEU A 22 5.64 5.92 -14.48
CA LEU A 22 5.89 6.57 -13.19
C LEU A 22 6.82 7.80 -13.29
N ARG A 23 7.67 7.88 -14.31
CA ARG A 23 8.49 9.08 -14.60
C ARG A 23 7.66 10.26 -15.12
N THR A 24 6.46 10.01 -15.66
CA THR A 24 5.54 11.08 -16.11
C THR A 24 4.80 11.76 -14.94
N ASN A 25 4.12 12.87 -15.21
CA ASN A 25 3.13 13.47 -14.28
C ASN A 25 1.68 13.27 -14.77
N ASP A 26 1.46 12.44 -15.79
CA ASP A 26 0.11 12.12 -16.27
C ASP A 26 -0.57 11.21 -15.25
N THR A 27 -1.59 11.73 -14.56
CA THR A 27 -2.28 11.01 -13.48
C THR A 27 -2.98 9.74 -13.97
N SER A 28 -3.39 9.70 -15.24
CA SER A 28 -4.01 8.51 -15.83
C SER A 28 -2.99 7.39 -16.05
N LEU A 29 -1.76 7.74 -16.45
CA LEU A 29 -0.65 6.79 -16.59
C LEU A 29 -0.14 6.34 -15.23
N VAL A 30 0.05 7.25 -14.28
CA VAL A 30 0.48 6.92 -12.91
C VAL A 30 -0.52 5.97 -12.26
N ALA A 31 -1.82 6.27 -12.31
CA ALA A 31 -2.86 5.40 -11.77
C ALA A 31 -2.88 4.01 -12.42
N ALA A 32 -2.61 3.93 -13.73
CA ALA A 32 -2.52 2.64 -14.43
C ALA A 32 -1.23 1.87 -14.10
N ALA A 33 -0.15 2.58 -13.78
CA ALA A 33 1.16 1.99 -13.49
C ALA A 33 1.21 1.33 -12.12
N VAL A 34 0.51 1.86 -11.11
CA VAL A 34 0.51 1.34 -9.73
C VAL A 34 -0.44 0.16 -9.47
N GLY A 35 -0.95 -0.46 -10.54
CA GLY A 35 -1.85 -1.61 -10.47
C GLY A 35 -1.16 -2.95 -10.11
N PRO A 36 -1.86 -4.09 -10.27
CA PRO A 36 -1.39 -5.40 -9.78
C PRO A 36 -0.01 -5.84 -10.30
N TYR A 37 0.33 -5.48 -11.54
CA TYR A 37 1.64 -5.80 -12.11
C TYR A 37 2.78 -5.10 -11.35
N ALA A 38 2.60 -3.82 -11.00
CA ALA A 38 3.55 -3.11 -10.15
C ALA A 38 3.61 -3.69 -8.73
N ALA A 39 2.47 -4.07 -8.14
CA ALA A 39 2.44 -4.71 -6.84
C ALA A 39 3.27 -6.00 -6.81
N ALA A 40 3.23 -6.79 -7.88
CA ALA A 40 3.95 -8.05 -8.03
C ALA A 40 5.44 -7.88 -8.37
N HIS A 41 5.79 -6.88 -9.18
CA HIS A 41 7.13 -6.82 -9.79
C HIS A 41 7.98 -5.62 -9.38
N LEU A 42 7.41 -4.52 -8.84
CA LEU A 42 8.24 -3.38 -8.39
C LEU A 42 9.05 -3.76 -7.15
N PRO A 43 10.38 -3.55 -7.18
CA PRO A 43 11.22 -3.59 -5.99
C PRO A 43 10.68 -2.67 -4.89
N ALA A 44 11.02 -2.99 -3.64
CA ALA A 44 10.49 -2.26 -2.48
C ALA A 44 10.77 -0.74 -2.56
N HIS A 45 11.98 -0.35 -2.99
CA HIS A 45 12.35 1.06 -3.13
C HIS A 45 11.47 1.79 -4.14
N ASP A 46 11.37 1.26 -5.36
CA ASP A 46 10.60 1.90 -6.45
C ASP A 46 9.11 1.94 -6.15
N TRP A 47 8.58 0.92 -5.48
CA TRP A 47 7.19 0.91 -5.04
C TRP A 47 6.89 2.02 -4.01
N ARG A 48 7.76 2.27 -3.03
CA ARG A 48 7.58 3.40 -2.08
C ARG A 48 7.59 4.74 -2.81
N HIS A 49 8.49 4.90 -3.77
CA HIS A 49 8.55 6.09 -4.60
C HIS A 49 7.29 6.26 -5.46
N ALA A 50 6.70 5.16 -5.96
CA ALA A 50 5.43 5.19 -6.67
C ALA A 50 4.26 5.64 -5.77
N VAL A 51 4.23 5.24 -4.50
CA VAL A 51 3.24 5.71 -3.50
C VAL A 51 3.39 7.22 -3.28
N LEU A 52 4.60 7.72 -3.04
CA LEU A 52 4.85 9.16 -2.89
C LEU A 52 4.50 9.94 -4.16
N LYS A 53 4.79 9.37 -5.33
CA LYS A 53 4.42 9.95 -6.62
C LYS A 53 2.91 10.13 -6.72
N CYS A 54 2.11 9.15 -6.29
CA CYS A 54 0.65 9.27 -6.26
C CYS A 54 0.20 10.43 -5.38
N LEU A 55 0.73 10.55 -4.17
CA LEU A 55 0.43 11.67 -3.26
C LEU A 55 0.83 13.02 -3.88
N PHE A 56 1.99 13.08 -4.53
CA PHE A 56 2.49 14.27 -5.19
C PHE A 56 1.63 14.72 -6.39
N THR A 57 1.17 13.76 -7.21
CA THR A 57 0.37 14.05 -8.41
C THR A 57 -1.15 14.07 -8.15
N GLY A 58 -1.59 13.73 -6.94
CA GLY A 58 -3.01 13.66 -6.57
C GLY A 58 -3.74 12.43 -7.10
N VAL A 59 -3.02 11.35 -7.39
CA VAL A 59 -3.64 10.04 -7.70
C VAL A 59 -4.09 9.39 -6.38
N PRO A 60 -5.38 8.97 -6.26
CA PRO A 60 -5.87 8.31 -5.05
C PRO A 60 -5.09 7.03 -4.75
N LEU A 61 -4.74 6.81 -3.48
CA LEU A 61 -3.97 5.63 -3.08
C LEU A 61 -4.76 4.31 -3.23
N ASP A 62 -6.08 4.37 -3.40
CA ASP A 62 -6.92 3.22 -3.78
C ASP A 62 -6.53 2.61 -5.14
N ALA A 63 -5.83 3.36 -6.00
CA ALA A 63 -5.29 2.83 -7.26
C ALA A 63 -4.08 1.91 -7.04
N VAL A 64 -3.39 2.02 -5.90
CA VAL A 64 -2.19 1.25 -5.59
C VAL A 64 -2.60 -0.16 -5.16
N ALA A 65 -2.36 -1.13 -6.03
CA ALA A 65 -2.68 -2.52 -5.72
C ALA A 65 -1.85 -3.05 -4.55
N ASP A 66 -2.49 -3.89 -3.71
CA ASP A 66 -1.89 -4.49 -2.51
C ASP A 66 -1.33 -3.50 -1.47
N LEU A 67 -1.77 -2.23 -1.48
CA LEU A 67 -1.23 -1.20 -0.59
C LEU A 67 -1.21 -1.61 0.90
N PRO A 68 -2.33 -2.08 1.52
CA PRO A 68 -2.30 -2.50 2.93
C PRO A 68 -1.28 -3.61 3.21
N ARG A 69 -1.22 -4.61 2.33
CA ARG A 69 -0.33 -5.77 2.48
C ARG A 69 1.14 -5.37 2.37
N ARG A 70 1.47 -4.50 1.41
CA ARG A 70 2.87 -4.07 1.17
C ARG A 70 3.33 -3.01 2.16
N ALA A 71 2.44 -2.14 2.64
CA ALA A 71 2.76 -1.10 3.59
C ALA A 71 2.96 -1.62 5.02
N SER A 72 2.26 -2.69 5.42
CA SER A 72 2.29 -3.23 6.78
C SER A 72 3.72 -3.46 7.28
N GLY A 73 4.11 -2.72 8.33
CA GLY A 73 5.43 -2.80 8.96
C GLY A 73 6.57 -2.15 8.15
N ASP A 74 6.28 -1.42 7.08
CA ASP A 74 7.28 -0.73 6.27
C ASP A 74 7.72 0.60 6.92
N ALA A 75 8.71 0.50 7.81
CA ALA A 75 9.27 1.65 8.52
C ALA A 75 9.90 2.71 7.60
N GLU A 76 10.43 2.29 6.43
CA GLU A 76 11.01 3.25 5.49
C GLU A 76 9.92 4.04 4.78
N LEU A 77 8.82 3.40 4.38
CA LEU A 77 7.66 4.11 3.87
C LEU A 77 7.10 5.09 4.91
N ALA A 78 6.98 4.67 6.18
CA ALA A 78 6.52 5.53 7.27
C ALA A 78 7.39 6.79 7.41
N ARG A 79 8.71 6.61 7.40
CA ARG A 79 9.70 7.70 7.47
C ARG A 79 9.54 8.67 6.29
N MET A 80 9.47 8.15 5.07
CA MET A 80 9.33 8.96 3.86
C MET A 80 8.01 9.74 3.82
N LEU A 81 6.91 9.14 4.28
CA LEU A 81 5.61 9.83 4.39
C LEU A 81 5.68 10.98 5.42
N GLY A 82 6.36 10.76 6.55
CA GLY A 82 6.61 11.79 7.55
C GLY A 82 7.43 12.97 7.01
N ASP A 83 8.49 12.68 6.26
CA ASP A 83 9.31 13.69 5.60
C ASP A 83 8.47 14.51 4.60
N TYR A 84 7.67 13.84 3.78
CA TYR A 84 6.78 14.50 2.81
C TYR A 84 5.75 15.41 3.50
N ALA A 85 5.12 14.96 4.58
CA ALA A 85 4.17 15.76 5.35
C ALA A 85 4.83 17.01 5.96
N THR A 86 6.05 16.85 6.48
CA THR A 86 6.86 17.94 7.04
C THR A 86 7.20 18.97 5.96
N GLU A 87 7.69 18.53 4.80
CA GLU A 87 8.03 19.41 3.68
C GLU A 87 6.81 20.18 3.15
N ARG A 88 5.65 19.51 3.04
CA ARG A 88 4.38 20.15 2.62
C ARG A 88 3.96 21.24 3.60
N SER A 89 3.97 20.92 4.89
CA SER A 89 3.57 21.83 5.96
C SER A 89 4.50 23.05 6.06
N ALA A 90 5.81 22.83 5.97
CA ALA A 90 6.82 23.89 5.96
C ALA A 90 6.65 24.85 4.76
N ALA A 91 6.16 24.33 3.62
CA ALA A 91 5.84 25.14 2.45
C ALA A 91 4.44 25.79 2.51
N GLY A 92 3.70 25.68 3.62
CA GLY A 92 2.34 26.21 3.75
C GLY A 92 1.30 25.49 2.88
N ARG A 93 1.58 24.25 2.45
CA ARG A 93 0.70 23.49 1.57
C ARG A 93 0.00 22.38 2.37
N PRO A 94 -1.29 22.09 2.09
CA PRO A 94 -2.02 21.08 2.83
C PRO A 94 -1.43 19.68 2.63
N VAL A 95 -1.48 18.87 3.69
CA VAL A 95 -1.13 17.45 3.66
C VAL A 95 -2.33 16.67 3.09
N PRO A 96 -2.14 15.80 2.08
CA PRO A 96 -3.23 15.00 1.53
C PRO A 96 -3.82 14.03 2.57
N GLY A 97 -5.15 13.86 2.59
CA GLY A 97 -5.81 12.94 3.53
C GLY A 97 -5.35 11.48 3.40
N ASP A 98 -5.11 11.03 2.17
CA ASP A 98 -4.58 9.68 1.87
C ASP A 98 -3.21 9.42 2.53
N LEU A 99 -2.44 10.45 2.85
CA LEU A 99 -1.15 10.28 3.54
C LEU A 99 -1.34 9.70 4.94
N HIS A 100 -2.33 10.20 5.70
CA HIS A 100 -2.58 9.71 7.05
C HIS A 100 -3.01 8.24 7.03
N ARG A 101 -3.88 7.87 6.09
CA ARG A 101 -4.27 6.48 5.85
C ARG A 101 -3.05 5.60 5.52
N ALA A 102 -2.15 6.08 4.67
CA ALA A 102 -0.93 5.35 4.34
C ALA A 102 0.01 5.19 5.54
N MET A 103 0.12 6.20 6.41
CA MET A 103 0.89 6.10 7.66
C MET A 103 0.31 5.03 8.59
N GLU A 104 -1.00 5.00 8.80
CA GLU A 104 -1.66 3.98 9.61
C GLU A 104 -1.36 2.56 9.09
N LEU A 105 -1.36 2.37 7.76
CA LEU A 105 -1.03 1.10 7.13
C LEU A 105 0.43 0.66 7.32
N THR A 106 1.34 1.58 7.68
CA THR A 106 2.75 1.23 7.94
C THR A 106 2.98 0.69 9.35
N GLU A 107 2.01 0.88 10.25
CA GLU A 107 2.09 0.29 11.57
C GLU A 107 2.05 -1.24 11.46
N PRO A 108 2.89 -1.97 12.21
CA PRO A 108 2.83 -3.41 12.21
C PRO A 108 1.45 -3.82 12.76
N THR A 109 0.67 -4.52 11.93
CA THR A 109 -0.56 -5.15 12.43
C THR A 109 -0.12 -6.19 13.45
N ALA A 110 -0.46 -5.98 14.72
CA ALA A 110 -0.23 -6.99 15.75
C ALA A 110 -0.88 -8.30 15.29
N PRO A 111 -0.21 -9.46 15.43
CA PRO A 111 -0.86 -10.72 15.09
C PRO A 111 -2.12 -10.82 15.95
N GLU A 112 -3.28 -10.96 15.30
CA GLU A 112 -4.52 -11.31 15.98
C GLU A 112 -4.21 -12.54 16.85
N SER A 113 -4.20 -12.34 18.16
CA SER A 113 -4.07 -13.46 19.09
C SER A 113 -5.27 -14.36 18.86
N PRO A 114 -5.10 -15.66 18.57
CA PRO A 114 -6.24 -16.53 18.37
C PRO A 114 -7.05 -16.53 19.66
N SER A 115 -8.26 -15.97 19.57
CA SER A 115 -9.26 -16.01 20.63
C SER A 115 -9.41 -17.47 21.07
N ALA A 116 -9.00 -17.77 22.29
CA ALA A 116 -9.09 -19.11 22.86
C ALA A 116 -10.55 -19.58 22.80
N PRO A 117 -10.82 -20.86 22.49
CA PRO A 117 -12.19 -21.35 22.49
C PRO A 117 -12.73 -21.26 23.92
N VAL A 118 -13.85 -20.56 24.08
CA VAL A 118 -14.71 -20.66 25.26
C VAL A 118 -15.08 -22.14 25.42
N GLY A 119 -14.47 -22.80 26.40
CA GLY A 119 -14.86 -24.14 26.79
C GLY A 119 -16.28 -24.12 27.39
N PRO A 120 -17.15 -25.09 27.10
CA PRO A 120 -18.46 -25.13 27.72
C PRO A 120 -18.33 -25.34 29.22
N LEU A 121 -19.10 -24.54 29.96
CA LEU A 121 -19.37 -24.65 31.38
C LEU A 121 -19.97 -26.04 31.69
N THR A 122 -19.45 -26.66 32.75
CA THR A 122 -20.00 -27.83 33.43
C THR A 122 -21.49 -27.68 33.79
N GLY A 123 -22.27 -28.74 33.56
CA GLY A 123 -23.50 -29.08 34.29
C GLY A 123 -23.49 -30.59 34.49
N GLU A 124 -23.17 -31.08 35.69
CA GLU A 124 -24.11 -31.44 36.76
C GLU A 124 -24.99 -32.67 36.42
N GLU A 125 -24.58 -33.80 37.01
CA GLU A 125 -25.35 -34.80 37.78
C GLU A 125 -26.84 -35.03 37.44
N GLN A 126 -27.20 -36.27 37.06
CA GLN A 126 -28.23 -37.08 37.76
C GLN A 126 -28.35 -38.52 37.22
N GLU A 127 -27.99 -39.47 38.10
CA GLU A 127 -28.82 -40.59 38.60
C GLU A 127 -29.65 -41.47 37.63
N SER A 128 -29.32 -42.77 37.57
CA SER A 128 -30.24 -43.92 37.76
C SER A 128 -29.47 -45.25 37.75
#